data_AF-A0A936Q543-F1
#
_entry.id   AF-A0A936Q543-F1
#
_cell.length_a   1.000
_cell.length_b   1.000
_cell.length_c   1.000
_cell.angle_alpha   90.00
_cell.angle_beta   90.00
_cell.angle_gamma   90.00
#
_symmetry.space_group_name_H-M   'P 1'
#
loop_
_entity.id
_entity.type
_entity.pdbx_description
1 polymer ?
#
loop_
_entity_poly.entity_id
_entity_poly.type
_entity_poly.pdbx_seq_one_letter_code
_entity_poly.pdbx_strand_id
1 'polypeptide(L)'
;MKPLTPSDPETKSADVLAENVAALQALLPEAFIEGKIDFEVLKQLLGGTVEEREEKYGLNWHGKRRARQIALTPSTGTLRPCPEESVDWDTTQNLMIEGDNLEVLKLLQKSYAGKVKLIYIDPPYNTGKDFVYPDNFQDNIKNYLELTGQVDGEGKKLSSNTEASGRFHTDWLNMMFPRLKLARTLLALDGFLLVSIDDSELSNLRTALNEVMGEENFIAVLVSAQTERTMRGSSLSGTSTWSSTRAIRPC
;
A
#
# COMPACT_ATOMS: atom_id res chain seq x y z
N MET A 1 11.19 -26.09 19.54
CA MET A 1 10.06 -25.15 19.78
C MET A 1 8.76 -25.91 19.61
N LYS A 2 7.68 -25.54 20.33
CA LYS A 2 6.34 -26.02 19.97
C LYS A 2 5.90 -25.32 18.67
N PRO A 3 5.21 -26.00 17.75
CA PRO A 3 4.60 -25.33 16.60
C PRO A 3 3.47 -24.40 17.09
N LEU A 4 3.49 -23.15 16.64
CA LEU A 4 2.41 -22.20 16.89
C LEU A 4 1.19 -22.57 16.02
N THR A 5 0.00 -22.37 16.58
CA THR A 5 -1.30 -22.58 15.94
C THR A 5 -1.86 -21.25 15.45
N PRO A 6 -2.73 -21.20 14.42
CA PRO A 6 -3.32 -19.95 13.92
C PRO A 6 -4.13 -19.16 14.97
N SER A 7 -4.47 -19.79 16.09
CA SER A 7 -5.15 -19.21 17.25
C SER A 7 -4.23 -18.40 18.16
N ASP A 8 -2.92 -18.61 18.13
CA ASP A 8 -1.98 -18.05 19.11
C ASP A 8 -1.83 -16.50 18.98
N PRO A 9 -1.59 -15.77 20.08
CA PRO A 9 -1.44 -14.30 20.04
C PRO A 9 -0.23 -13.82 19.21
N GLU A 10 0.77 -14.69 19.04
CA GLU A 10 1.98 -14.42 18.26
C GLU A 10 1.76 -14.59 16.75
N THR A 11 0.71 -15.30 16.31
CA THR A 11 0.39 -15.52 14.89
C THR A 11 -0.58 -14.48 14.32
N LYS A 12 -0.91 -13.44 15.09
CA LYS A 12 -1.80 -12.35 14.68
C LYS A 12 -1.06 -11.02 14.70
N SER A 13 -1.26 -10.23 13.66
CA SER A 13 -0.83 -8.83 13.64
C SER A 13 -1.65 -7.98 14.61
N ALA A 14 -1.20 -6.74 14.83
CA ALA A 14 -1.87 -5.79 15.69
C ALA A 14 -3.32 -5.55 15.27
N ASP A 15 -4.25 -5.50 16.23
CA ASP A 15 -5.61 -5.03 15.98
C ASP A 15 -5.60 -3.49 15.97
N VAL A 16 -5.21 -2.94 14.82
CA VAL A 16 -5.10 -1.50 14.59
C VAL A 16 -6.42 -0.78 14.87
N LEU A 17 -7.57 -1.44 14.73
CA LEU A 17 -8.88 -0.84 15.06
C LEU A 17 -9.07 -0.73 16.57
N ALA A 18 -8.81 -1.81 17.31
CA ALA A 18 -8.87 -1.79 18.78
C ALA A 18 -7.84 -0.84 19.39
N GLU A 19 -6.62 -0.80 18.86
CA GLU A 19 -5.55 0.12 19.30
C GLU A 19 -5.93 1.59 19.06
N ASN A 20 -6.47 1.93 17.89
CA ASN A 20 -6.96 3.29 17.60
C ASN A 20 -8.12 3.69 18.53
N VAL A 21 -9.06 2.77 18.80
CA VAL A 21 -10.18 3.02 19.73
C VAL A 21 -9.66 3.24 21.15
N ALA A 22 -8.73 2.42 21.62
CA ALA A 22 -8.12 2.57 22.94
C ALA A 22 -7.30 3.86 23.07
N ALA A 23 -6.56 4.26 22.03
CA ALA A 23 -5.82 5.52 22.00
C ALA A 23 -6.76 6.74 22.03
N LEU A 24 -7.85 6.72 21.25
CA LEU A 24 -8.88 7.76 21.30
C LEU A 24 -9.56 7.82 22.68
N GLN A 25 -9.86 6.68 23.30
CA GLN A 25 -10.46 6.61 24.64
C GLN A 25 -9.51 7.12 25.72
N ALA A 26 -8.19 6.90 25.57
CA ALA A 26 -7.19 7.43 26.50
C ALA A 26 -7.01 8.95 26.39
N LEU A 27 -7.16 9.52 25.18
CA LEU A 27 -7.04 10.96 24.94
C LEU A 27 -8.33 11.74 25.23
N LEU A 28 -9.49 11.16 24.90
CA LEU A 28 -10.80 11.80 24.94
C LEU A 28 -11.83 10.84 25.58
N PRO A 29 -11.69 10.48 26.87
CA PRO A 29 -12.55 9.48 27.52
C PRO A 29 -14.02 9.93 27.59
N GLU A 30 -14.28 11.24 27.66
CA GLU A 30 -15.62 11.82 27.66
C GLU A 30 -16.39 11.59 26.35
N ALA A 31 -15.70 11.33 25.23
CA ALA A 31 -16.32 10.97 23.95
C ALA A 31 -16.83 9.52 23.89
N PHE A 32 -16.73 8.74 24.98
CA PHE A 32 -17.09 7.32 25.00
C PHE A 32 -18.21 7.03 26.00
N ILE A 33 -19.33 6.50 25.50
CA ILE A 33 -20.49 6.07 26.29
C ILE A 33 -20.70 4.57 26.05
N GLU A 34 -20.64 3.76 27.11
CA GLU A 34 -20.84 2.29 27.06
C GLU A 34 -19.98 1.57 26.00
N GLY A 35 -18.76 2.06 25.75
CA GLY A 35 -17.84 1.49 24.75
C GLY A 35 -18.15 1.88 23.30
N LYS A 36 -19.06 2.83 23.06
CA LYS A 36 -19.33 3.45 21.76
C LYS A 36 -18.86 4.90 21.77
N ILE A 37 -18.46 5.40 20.60
CA ILE A 37 -18.06 6.80 20.41
C ILE A 37 -19.32 7.65 20.24
N ASP A 38 -19.49 8.68 21.07
CA ASP A 38 -20.42 9.78 20.84
C ASP A 38 -19.74 10.82 19.95
N PHE A 39 -20.18 10.91 18.70
CA PHE A 39 -19.61 11.82 17.72
C PHE A 39 -19.91 13.29 18.00
N GLU A 40 -21.00 13.62 18.70
CA GLU A 40 -21.35 15.00 19.02
C GLU A 40 -20.50 15.50 20.20
N VAL A 41 -20.29 14.68 21.23
CA VAL A 41 -19.33 14.99 22.29
C VAL A 41 -17.90 15.06 21.73
N LEU A 42 -17.52 14.15 20.83
CA LEU A 42 -16.21 14.20 20.17
C LEU A 42 -16.00 15.51 19.37
N LYS A 43 -16.99 15.96 18.60
CA LYS A 43 -16.96 17.25 17.90
C LYS A 43 -16.79 18.44 18.86
N GLN A 44 -17.47 18.42 20.00
CA GLN A 44 -17.38 19.47 21.02
C GLN A 44 -16.00 19.52 21.68
N LEU A 45 -15.44 18.36 22.06
CA LEU A 45 -14.09 18.26 22.65
C LEU A 45 -12.97 18.70 21.68
N LEU A 46 -13.16 18.50 20.38
CA LEU A 46 -12.26 19.00 19.32
C LEU A 46 -12.46 20.50 19.00
N GLY A 47 -13.24 21.21 19.82
CA GLY A 47 -13.34 22.67 19.81
C GLY A 47 -14.03 23.27 18.58
N GLY A 48 -14.83 22.49 17.84
CA GLY A 48 -15.41 22.94 16.57
C GLY A 48 -14.42 23.01 15.41
N THR A 49 -13.19 22.50 15.56
CA THR A 49 -12.18 22.38 14.49
C THR A 49 -12.49 21.24 13.51
N VAL A 50 -13.77 20.94 13.32
CA VAL A 50 -14.28 19.87 12.46
C VAL A 50 -14.85 20.52 11.21
N GLU A 51 -14.08 20.50 10.11
CA GLU A 51 -14.54 21.04 8.83
C GLU A 51 -15.69 20.21 8.25
N GLU A 52 -16.92 20.65 8.52
CA GLU A 52 -18.10 20.27 7.75
C GLU A 52 -18.09 21.00 6.40
N ARG A 53 -17.38 20.43 5.42
CA ARG A 53 -17.47 20.79 4.00
C ARG A 53 -17.78 19.55 3.18
N GLU A 54 -18.92 19.58 2.47
CA GLU A 54 -19.40 18.47 1.64
C GLU A 54 -18.55 18.24 0.38
N GLU A 55 -17.85 19.27 -0.10
CA GLU A 55 -16.93 19.19 -1.23
C GLU A 55 -15.47 19.27 -0.76
N LYS A 56 -14.88 18.12 -0.41
CA LYS A 56 -13.43 18.02 -0.27
C LYS A 56 -12.80 17.78 -1.63
N TYR A 57 -11.95 18.70 -2.07
CA TYR A 57 -10.98 18.42 -3.13
C TYR A 57 -10.16 17.19 -2.73
N GLY A 58 -10.19 16.15 -3.56
CA GLY A 58 -9.53 14.89 -3.26
C GLY A 58 -9.82 13.82 -4.31
N LEU A 59 -8.85 12.95 -4.54
CA LEU A 59 -8.93 11.87 -5.52
C LEU A 59 -10.01 10.86 -5.10
N ASN A 60 -11.12 10.75 -5.82
CA ASN A 60 -12.17 9.78 -5.51
C ASN A 60 -12.27 8.71 -6.61
N TRP A 61 -12.27 7.44 -6.24
CA TRP A 61 -12.33 6.30 -7.17
C TRP A 61 -13.11 5.13 -6.58
N HIS A 62 -13.61 4.26 -7.47
CA HIS A 62 -14.35 3.06 -7.06
C HIS A 62 -13.42 2.07 -6.36
N GLY A 63 -13.77 1.68 -5.12
CA GLY A 63 -12.96 0.80 -4.28
C GLY A 63 -12.13 1.51 -3.21
N LYS A 64 -11.97 2.84 -3.25
CA LYS A 64 -11.23 3.63 -2.24
C LYS A 64 -11.58 3.30 -0.78
N ARG A 65 -12.88 3.14 -0.47
CA ARG A 65 -13.35 2.74 0.88
C ARG A 65 -12.84 1.35 1.29
N ARG A 66 -12.87 0.38 0.37
CA ARG A 66 -12.37 -0.98 0.58
C ARG A 66 -10.83 -0.99 0.69
N ALA A 67 -10.12 -0.24 -0.15
CA ALA A 67 -8.67 -0.05 -0.03
C ALA A 67 -8.26 0.51 1.35
N ARG A 68 -8.99 1.52 1.87
CA ARG A 68 -8.80 2.02 3.24
C ARG A 68 -9.02 0.95 4.31
N GLN A 69 -10.02 0.09 4.15
CA GLN A 69 -10.32 -1.00 5.09
C GLN A 69 -9.28 -2.11 5.07
N ILE A 70 -8.80 -2.54 3.89
CA ILE A 70 -7.82 -3.62 3.76
C ILE A 70 -6.51 -3.30 4.50
N ALA A 71 -6.09 -2.03 4.52
CA ALA A 71 -4.92 -1.57 5.29
C ALA A 71 -5.13 -1.55 6.82
N LEU A 72 -6.37 -1.75 7.30
CA LEU A 72 -6.72 -1.86 8.73
C LEU A 72 -7.08 -3.30 9.12
N THR A 73 -7.34 -4.18 8.16
CA THR A 73 -7.61 -5.60 8.41
C THR A 73 -6.33 -6.31 8.87
N PRO A 74 -6.33 -7.02 10.01
CA PRO A 74 -5.22 -7.86 10.43
C PRO A 74 -4.79 -8.84 9.33
N SER A 75 -3.48 -9.06 9.21
CA SER A 75 -2.90 -10.11 8.37
C SER A 75 -3.34 -11.50 8.81
N THR A 76 -3.47 -12.41 7.85
CA THR A 76 -3.78 -13.84 8.12
C THR A 76 -2.53 -14.72 8.10
N GLY A 77 -1.43 -14.25 7.52
CA GLY A 77 -0.15 -14.96 7.46
C GLY A 77 0.75 -14.76 8.68
N THR A 78 1.88 -15.49 8.70
CA THR A 78 2.95 -15.37 9.71
C THR A 78 4.32 -15.48 9.04
N LEU A 79 5.35 -14.83 9.58
CA LEU A 79 6.72 -14.96 9.06
C LEU A 79 7.37 -16.27 9.52
N ARG A 80 7.91 -17.05 8.58
CA ARG A 80 8.67 -18.28 8.86
C ARG A 80 10.16 -18.07 8.58
N PRO A 81 11.06 -18.31 9.55
CA PRO A 81 12.50 -18.35 9.32
C PRO A 81 12.92 -19.44 8.32
N CYS A 82 13.81 -19.10 7.38
CA CYS A 82 14.43 -20.03 6.42
C CYS A 82 15.97 -19.97 6.48
N PRO A 83 16.62 -20.57 7.51
CA PRO A 83 18.08 -20.50 7.68
C PRO A 83 18.87 -21.22 6.57
N GLU A 84 18.29 -22.27 5.96
CA GLU A 84 18.89 -23.03 4.85
C GLU A 84 19.09 -22.18 3.59
N GLU A 85 18.25 -21.16 3.41
CA GLU A 85 18.37 -20.20 2.30
C GLU A 85 19.42 -19.09 2.64
N SER A 86 20.19 -19.28 3.73
CA SER A 86 21.36 -18.56 4.31
C SER A 86 22.61 -19.46 4.39
N VAL A 87 23.89 -19.04 4.41
CA VAL A 87 24.68 -17.78 4.38
C VAL A 87 24.39 -16.73 5.46
N ASP A 88 25.34 -16.53 6.37
CA ASP A 88 25.47 -15.42 7.33
C ASP A 88 24.24 -15.18 8.24
N TRP A 89 23.46 -16.22 8.50
CA TRP A 89 22.24 -16.19 9.34
C TRP A 89 22.46 -15.52 10.69
N ASP A 90 23.56 -15.84 11.37
CA ASP A 90 23.87 -15.35 12.72
C ASP A 90 24.46 -13.93 12.76
N THR A 91 24.84 -13.36 11.62
CA THR A 91 25.57 -12.07 11.54
C THR A 91 24.94 -11.03 10.62
N THR A 92 24.02 -11.42 9.73
CA THR A 92 23.33 -10.48 8.83
C THR A 92 22.38 -9.56 9.59
N GLN A 93 22.43 -8.26 9.28
CA GLN A 93 21.43 -7.28 9.70
C GLN A 93 20.36 -7.04 8.61
N ASN A 94 20.54 -7.65 7.43
CA ASN A 94 19.65 -7.51 6.28
C ASN A 94 18.60 -8.62 6.29
N LEU A 95 17.33 -8.24 6.06
CA LEU A 95 16.19 -9.15 6.00
C LEU A 95 15.59 -9.12 4.59
N MET A 96 15.43 -10.30 4.00
CA MET A 96 14.59 -10.52 2.81
C MET A 96 13.28 -11.17 3.28
N ILE A 97 12.15 -10.82 2.67
CA ILE A 97 10.86 -11.46 2.91
C ILE A 97 10.18 -11.60 1.55
N GLU A 98 9.69 -12.79 1.21
CA GLU A 98 8.86 -13.00 0.02
C GLU A 98 7.44 -13.39 0.44
N GLY A 99 6.46 -12.92 -0.33
CA GLY A 99 5.05 -12.87 0.03
C GLY A 99 4.38 -11.71 -0.69
N ASP A 100 3.05 -11.62 -0.61
CA ASP A 100 2.38 -10.39 -1.00
C ASP A 100 2.82 -9.27 -0.06
N ASN A 101 3.37 -8.21 -0.65
CA ASN A 101 3.92 -7.07 0.08
C ASN A 101 2.90 -6.42 1.00
N LEU A 102 1.59 -6.48 0.69
CA LEU A 102 0.53 -5.95 1.54
C LEU A 102 0.41 -6.71 2.87
N GLU A 103 0.42 -8.04 2.84
CA GLU A 103 0.40 -8.88 4.06
C GLU A 103 1.72 -8.81 4.83
N VAL A 104 2.85 -8.75 4.12
CA VAL A 104 4.18 -8.55 4.75
C VAL A 104 4.25 -7.20 5.47
N LEU A 105 3.78 -6.11 4.86
CA LEU A 105 3.79 -4.77 5.46
C LEU A 105 2.93 -4.73 6.74
N LYS A 106 1.76 -5.39 6.77
CA LYS A 106 0.94 -5.53 7.99
C LYS A 106 1.69 -6.24 9.12
N LEU A 107 2.38 -7.34 8.81
CA LEU A 107 3.18 -8.09 9.79
C LEU A 107 4.33 -7.24 10.35
N LEU A 108 4.95 -6.41 9.51
CA LEU A 108 6.04 -5.53 9.92
C LEU A 108 5.59 -4.38 10.84
N GLN A 109 4.33 -3.93 10.78
CA GLN A 109 3.83 -2.81 11.61
C GLN A 109 4.17 -2.97 13.08
N LYS A 110 3.86 -4.13 13.67
CA LYS A 110 4.07 -4.41 15.10
C LYS A 110 5.52 -4.23 15.57
N SER A 111 6.48 -4.49 14.68
CA SER A 111 7.92 -4.45 15.01
C SER A 111 8.63 -3.19 14.53
N TYR A 112 8.18 -2.59 13.42
CA TYR A 112 8.88 -1.54 12.68
C TYR A 112 8.09 -0.23 12.51
N ALA A 113 6.90 -0.10 13.10
CA ALA A 113 6.16 1.18 13.12
C ALA A 113 7.04 2.33 13.63
N GLY A 114 7.09 3.42 12.86
CA GLY A 114 7.89 4.62 13.15
C GLY A 114 9.42 4.44 13.15
N LYS A 115 9.96 3.31 12.67
CA LYS A 115 11.41 3.01 12.74
C LYS A 115 12.13 3.04 11.39
N VAL A 116 11.40 3.06 10.27
CA VAL A 116 12.01 3.01 8.93
C VAL A 116 12.43 4.41 8.50
N LYS A 117 13.73 4.61 8.27
CA LYS A 117 14.31 5.91 7.87
C LYS A 117 14.15 6.22 6.38
N LEU A 118 14.14 5.19 5.53
CA LEU A 118 14.05 5.32 4.08
C LEU A 118 13.22 4.16 3.53
N ILE A 119 12.22 4.47 2.71
CA ILE A 119 11.50 3.51 1.88
C ILE A 119 11.74 3.92 0.42
N TYR A 120 12.17 2.97 -0.40
CA TYR A 120 12.22 3.11 -1.86
C TYR A 120 11.35 2.02 -2.48
N ILE A 121 10.47 2.40 -3.41
CA ILE A 121 9.63 1.46 -4.15
C ILE A 121 9.61 1.80 -5.64
N ASP A 122 9.55 0.75 -6.46
CA ASP A 122 9.44 0.81 -7.92
C ASP A 122 8.18 0.03 -8.36
N PRO A 123 6.98 0.61 -8.17
CA PRO A 123 5.71 -0.03 -8.53
C PRO A 123 5.54 -0.19 -10.05
N PRO A 124 4.67 -1.10 -10.53
CA PRO A 124 4.42 -1.25 -11.96
C PRO A 124 3.83 0.03 -12.56
N TYR A 125 4.41 0.53 -13.65
CA TYR A 125 4.05 1.81 -14.28
C TYR A 125 2.76 1.80 -15.12
N ASN A 126 1.88 0.81 -14.94
CA ASN A 126 0.56 0.71 -15.60
C ASN A 126 0.51 0.94 -17.13
N THR A 127 1.60 0.65 -17.87
CA THR A 127 1.80 0.97 -19.30
C THR A 127 0.97 0.12 -20.28
N GLY A 128 -0.19 -0.38 -19.86
CA GLY A 128 -1.13 -1.18 -20.65
C GLY A 128 -0.70 -2.61 -20.99
N LYS A 129 0.59 -2.96 -20.83
CA LYS A 129 1.14 -4.26 -21.30
C LYS A 129 1.26 -5.36 -20.24
N ASP A 130 1.50 -5.03 -18.97
CA ASP A 130 1.79 -6.01 -17.91
C ASP A 130 1.17 -5.66 -16.54
N PHE A 131 -0.12 -5.32 -16.47
CA PHE A 131 -0.82 -5.23 -15.17
C PHE A 131 -1.41 -6.59 -14.76
N VAL A 132 -0.59 -7.41 -14.10
CA VAL A 132 -1.03 -8.68 -13.47
C VAL A 132 -0.72 -8.66 -11.97
N TYR A 133 -1.61 -8.01 -11.22
CA TYR A 133 -1.79 -8.30 -9.80
C TYR A 133 -3.26 -8.72 -9.58
N PRO A 134 -3.55 -10.03 -9.50
CA PRO A 134 -4.88 -10.52 -9.20
C PRO A 134 -5.13 -10.44 -7.69
N ASP A 135 -5.10 -9.23 -7.11
CA ASP A 135 -5.87 -8.95 -5.91
C ASP A 135 -7.31 -9.34 -6.28
N ASN A 136 -7.84 -10.42 -5.69
CA ASN A 136 -8.84 -11.26 -6.36
C ASN A 136 -10.24 -10.60 -6.35
N PHE A 137 -10.48 -9.71 -7.32
CA PHE A 137 -11.59 -8.76 -7.40
C PHE A 137 -12.65 -9.13 -8.47
N GLN A 138 -12.93 -10.42 -8.64
CA GLN A 138 -13.88 -10.89 -9.68
C GLN A 138 -15.26 -10.19 -9.59
N ASP A 139 -15.75 -9.88 -8.39
CA ASP A 139 -17.02 -9.16 -8.19
C ASP A 139 -16.97 -7.66 -8.52
N ASN A 140 -15.84 -6.98 -8.28
CA ASN A 140 -15.74 -5.53 -8.49
C ASN A 140 -15.78 -5.17 -9.97
N ILE A 141 -15.20 -6.02 -10.84
CA ILE A 141 -15.12 -5.76 -12.29
C ILE A 141 -16.53 -5.66 -12.88
N LYS A 142 -17.42 -6.60 -12.54
CA LYS A 142 -18.79 -6.61 -13.04
C LYS A 142 -19.56 -5.37 -12.55
N ASN A 143 -19.52 -5.09 -11.25
CA ASN A 143 -20.21 -3.94 -10.65
C ASN A 143 -19.69 -2.60 -11.21
N TYR A 144 -18.38 -2.44 -11.41
CA TYR A 144 -17.80 -1.26 -12.08
C TYR A 144 -18.28 -1.11 -13.52
N LEU A 145 -18.31 -2.19 -14.30
CA LEU A 145 -18.78 -2.16 -15.69
C LEU A 145 -20.28 -1.80 -15.79
N GLU A 146 -21.10 -2.27 -14.84
CA GLU A 146 -22.52 -1.91 -14.73
C GLU A 146 -22.69 -0.43 -14.34
N LEU A 147 -21.98 0.04 -13.30
CA LEU A 147 -21.97 1.43 -12.84
C LEU A 147 -21.47 2.43 -13.90
N THR A 148 -20.57 2.01 -14.79
CA THR A 148 -20.01 2.84 -15.87
C THR A 148 -20.72 2.66 -17.22
N GLY A 149 -21.79 1.85 -17.28
CA GLY A 149 -22.54 1.58 -18.50
C GLY A 149 -21.75 0.85 -19.60
N GLN A 150 -20.64 0.19 -19.23
CA GLN A 150 -19.77 -0.55 -20.15
C GLN A 150 -20.26 -1.98 -20.41
N VAL A 151 -21.18 -2.51 -19.60
CA VAL A 151 -21.98 -3.71 -19.89
C VAL A 151 -23.47 -3.44 -19.72
N ASP A 152 -24.31 -4.21 -20.40
CA ASP A 152 -25.74 -4.30 -20.09
C ASP A 152 -26.01 -5.19 -18.85
N GLY A 153 -27.27 -5.23 -18.41
CA GLY A 153 -27.70 -6.07 -17.27
C GLY A 153 -27.61 -7.59 -17.52
N GLU A 154 -27.27 -8.02 -18.74
CA GLU A 154 -26.98 -9.41 -19.10
C GLU A 154 -25.46 -9.70 -19.13
N GLY A 155 -24.62 -8.69 -18.85
CA GLY A 155 -23.16 -8.79 -18.79
C GLY A 155 -22.45 -8.63 -20.13
N LYS A 156 -23.16 -8.20 -21.19
CA LYS A 156 -22.61 -8.05 -22.54
C LYS A 156 -21.90 -6.71 -22.67
N LYS A 157 -20.63 -6.72 -23.11
CA LYS A 157 -19.82 -5.50 -23.26
C LYS A 157 -20.36 -4.61 -24.37
N LEU A 158 -20.65 -3.35 -24.03
CA LEU A 158 -21.16 -2.32 -24.94
C LEU A 158 -20.05 -1.45 -25.57
N SER A 159 -18.81 -1.54 -25.06
CA SER A 159 -17.66 -0.79 -25.59
C SER A 159 -16.41 -1.66 -25.76
N SER A 160 -15.59 -1.31 -26.74
CA SER A 160 -14.23 -1.82 -26.90
C SER A 160 -13.32 -1.21 -25.84
N ASN A 161 -12.47 -2.02 -25.21
CA ASN A 161 -11.47 -1.58 -24.23
C ASN A 161 -10.59 -0.47 -24.84
N THR A 162 -10.86 0.79 -24.52
CA THR A 162 -9.96 1.90 -24.83
C THR A 162 -8.98 2.04 -23.67
N GLU A 163 -7.69 2.24 -23.95
CA GLU A 163 -6.64 2.38 -22.92
C GLU A 163 -6.92 3.58 -21.98
N ALA A 164 -7.67 4.59 -22.45
CA ALA A 164 -8.19 5.71 -21.67
C ALA A 164 -9.35 5.36 -20.70
N SER A 165 -9.60 4.08 -20.42
CA SER A 165 -10.60 3.67 -19.43
C SER A 165 -10.06 3.94 -18.02
N GLY A 166 -10.71 4.84 -17.27
CA GLY A 166 -10.36 5.18 -15.88
C GLY A 166 -10.35 3.99 -14.91
N ARG A 167 -10.78 2.81 -15.37
CA ARG A 167 -10.57 1.52 -14.75
C ARG A 167 -9.09 1.21 -14.47
N PHE A 168 -8.18 1.47 -15.41
CA PHE A 168 -6.76 1.12 -15.22
C PHE A 168 -6.14 1.89 -14.04
N HIS A 169 -6.41 3.19 -13.95
CA HIS A 169 -6.05 4.02 -12.80
C HIS A 169 -6.75 3.56 -11.51
N THR A 170 -8.03 3.17 -11.59
CA THR A 170 -8.81 2.66 -10.45
C THR A 170 -8.21 1.38 -9.87
N ASP A 171 -7.83 0.43 -10.72
CA ASP A 171 -7.25 -0.85 -10.33
C ASP A 171 -5.82 -0.64 -9.75
N TRP A 172 -5.00 0.22 -10.37
CA TRP A 172 -3.69 0.61 -9.84
C TRP A 172 -3.78 1.32 -8.48
N LEU A 173 -4.70 2.27 -8.32
CA LEU A 173 -4.94 2.96 -7.04
C LEU A 173 -5.46 2.02 -5.96
N ASN A 174 -6.34 1.07 -6.28
CA ASN A 174 -6.80 0.06 -5.33
C ASN A 174 -5.66 -0.85 -4.84
N MET A 175 -4.69 -1.15 -5.71
CA MET A 175 -3.48 -1.90 -5.38
C MET A 175 -2.49 -1.05 -4.54
N MET A 176 -2.18 0.17 -4.97
CA MET A 176 -1.14 1.01 -4.35
C MET A 176 -1.57 1.70 -3.05
N PHE A 177 -2.79 2.24 -2.99
CA PHE A 177 -3.24 3.04 -1.84
C PHE A 177 -3.14 2.33 -0.47
N PRO A 178 -3.54 1.05 -0.29
CA PRO A 178 -3.36 0.38 0.99
C PRO A 178 -1.89 0.19 1.34
N ARG A 179 -1.04 -0.11 0.35
CA ARG A 179 0.40 -0.32 0.50
C ARG A 179 1.10 0.98 0.94
N LEU A 180 0.74 2.12 0.34
CA LEU A 180 1.20 3.45 0.75
C LEU A 180 0.76 3.81 2.19
N LYS A 181 -0.46 3.46 2.58
CA LYS A 181 -0.94 3.67 3.96
C LYS A 181 -0.15 2.86 4.99
N LEU A 182 0.19 1.61 4.70
CA LEU A 182 1.05 0.81 5.58
C LEU A 182 2.47 1.39 5.62
N ALA A 183 3.04 1.80 4.48
CA ALA A 183 4.35 2.43 4.40
C ALA A 183 4.45 3.69 5.29
N ARG A 184 3.40 4.54 5.33
CA ARG A 184 3.32 5.69 6.25
C ARG A 184 3.48 5.31 7.73
N THR A 185 2.93 4.17 8.15
CA THR A 185 3.02 3.74 9.56
C THR A 185 4.39 3.18 9.94
N LEU A 186 5.12 2.62 8.98
CA LEU A 186 6.48 2.13 9.18
C LEU A 186 7.51 3.28 9.19
N LEU A 187 7.25 4.32 8.42
CA LEU A 187 8.16 5.46 8.26
C LEU A 187 8.31 6.27 9.56
N ALA A 188 9.56 6.56 9.93
CA ALA A 188 9.89 7.48 11.02
C ALA A 188 9.41 8.91 10.73
N LEU A 189 9.28 9.74 11.76
CA LEU A 189 8.84 11.15 11.62
C LEU A 189 9.78 11.99 10.74
N ASP A 190 11.05 11.62 10.70
CA ASP A 190 12.10 12.24 9.88
C ASP A 190 12.51 11.34 8.69
N GLY A 191 11.69 10.34 8.35
CA GLY A 191 11.94 9.38 7.28
C GLY A 191 11.47 9.86 5.91
N PHE A 192 12.00 9.25 4.85
CA PHE A 192 11.68 9.59 3.46
C PHE A 192 11.06 8.40 2.71
N LEU A 193 10.03 8.66 1.92
CA LEU A 193 9.51 7.72 0.92
C LEU A 193 9.88 8.23 -0.48
N LEU A 194 10.57 7.40 -1.26
CA LEU A 194 10.84 7.61 -2.67
C LEU A 194 10.05 6.59 -3.48
N VAL A 195 9.38 7.06 -4.53
CA VAL A 195 8.60 6.22 -5.44
C VAL A 195 9.06 6.52 -6.86
N SER A 196 9.55 5.49 -7.55
CA SER A 196 9.78 5.54 -8.99
C SER A 196 8.45 5.40 -9.72
N ILE A 197 8.23 6.21 -10.76
CA ILE A 197 6.99 6.22 -11.56
C ILE A 197 7.27 6.83 -12.94
N ASP A 198 6.41 6.53 -13.92
CA ASP A 198 6.35 7.26 -15.18
C ASP A 198 5.22 8.32 -15.18
N ASP A 199 5.05 8.99 -16.32
CA ASP A 199 4.06 10.05 -16.48
C ASP A 199 2.59 9.56 -16.39
N SER A 200 2.34 8.25 -16.52
CA SER A 200 0.98 7.70 -16.63
C SER A 200 0.19 7.74 -15.32
N GLU A 201 0.88 7.46 -14.21
CA GLU A 201 0.30 7.42 -12.86
C GLU A 201 0.85 8.52 -11.94
N LEU A 202 1.81 9.34 -12.39
CA LEU A 202 2.43 10.42 -11.59
C LEU A 202 1.40 11.32 -10.88
N SER A 203 0.34 11.74 -11.58
CA SER A 203 -0.72 12.60 -11.03
C SER A 203 -1.56 11.89 -9.95
N ASN A 204 -1.93 10.63 -10.21
CA ASN A 204 -2.71 9.80 -9.30
C ASN A 204 -1.90 9.45 -8.05
N LEU A 205 -0.65 9.03 -8.23
CA LEU A 205 0.32 8.78 -7.16
C LEU A 205 0.53 10.03 -6.31
N ARG A 206 0.76 11.20 -6.93
CA ARG A 206 0.98 12.45 -6.19
C ARG A 206 -0.22 12.80 -5.32
N THR A 207 -1.43 12.69 -5.86
CA THR A 207 -2.64 13.01 -5.11
C THR A 207 -2.91 11.98 -4.01
N ALA A 208 -2.63 10.70 -4.26
CA ALA A 208 -2.70 9.64 -3.25
C ALA A 208 -1.66 9.83 -2.12
N LEU A 209 -0.44 10.26 -2.44
CA LEU A 209 0.60 10.57 -1.45
C LEU A 209 0.26 11.81 -0.64
N ASN A 210 -0.26 12.89 -1.25
CA ASN A 210 -0.77 14.06 -0.53
C ASN A 210 -1.83 13.64 0.51
N GLU A 211 -2.75 12.72 0.18
CA GLU A 211 -3.76 12.22 1.13
C GLU A 211 -3.20 11.33 2.24
N VAL A 212 -2.13 10.56 1.98
CA VAL A 212 -1.56 9.60 2.94
C VAL A 212 -0.50 10.22 3.84
N MET A 213 0.27 11.18 3.31
CA MET A 213 1.44 11.79 3.96
C MET A 213 1.18 13.23 4.43
N GLY A 214 0.15 13.91 3.90
CA GLY A 214 0.03 15.37 3.98
C GLY A 214 0.71 16.04 2.78
N GLU A 215 0.08 17.06 2.20
CA GLU A 215 0.63 17.80 1.06
C GLU A 215 1.83 18.67 1.48
N GLU A 216 1.83 19.16 2.72
CA GLU A 216 2.91 19.92 3.34
C GLU A 216 4.21 19.11 3.50
N ASN A 217 4.13 17.78 3.47
CA ASN A 217 5.27 16.87 3.56
C ASN A 217 5.84 16.47 2.18
N PHE A 218 5.30 17.03 1.09
CA PHE A 218 5.89 16.86 -0.25
C PHE A 218 7.19 17.67 -0.40
N ILE A 219 8.23 17.03 -0.92
CA ILE A 219 9.56 17.62 -1.08
C ILE A 219 9.84 18.00 -2.55
N ALA A 220 9.92 17.00 -3.44
CA ALA A 220 10.29 17.20 -4.83
C ALA A 220 9.85 16.04 -5.73
N VAL A 221 9.75 16.29 -7.05
CA VAL A 221 9.78 15.26 -8.10
C VAL A 221 11.18 15.31 -8.72
N LEU A 222 11.83 14.16 -8.83
CA LEU A 222 13.14 14.03 -9.48
C LEU A 222 12.94 13.44 -10.87
N VAL A 223 13.30 14.19 -11.92
CA VAL A 223 13.20 13.73 -13.31
C VAL A 223 14.48 13.00 -13.71
N SER A 224 14.39 11.70 -13.97
CA SER A 224 15.51 10.89 -14.45
C SER A 224 15.46 10.75 -15.98
N ALA A 225 16.38 11.42 -16.68
CA ALA A 225 16.52 11.28 -18.12
C ALA A 225 17.10 9.91 -18.51
N GLN A 226 16.22 8.94 -18.81
CA GLN A 226 16.58 7.71 -19.50
C GLN A 226 17.08 8.06 -20.91
N THR A 227 18.40 8.20 -21.07
CA THR A 227 19.01 8.40 -22.38
C THR A 227 18.91 7.09 -23.14
N GLU A 228 18.33 7.09 -24.35
CA GLU A 228 18.41 5.92 -25.23
C GLU A 228 19.86 5.51 -25.39
N ARG A 229 20.22 4.32 -24.89
CA ARG A 229 21.49 3.68 -25.20
C ARG A 229 21.41 3.22 -26.66
N THR A 230 21.63 4.15 -27.60
CA THR A 230 21.76 3.82 -29.01
C THR A 230 22.86 2.77 -29.12
N MET A 231 22.49 1.54 -29.51
CA MET A 231 23.41 0.42 -29.68
C MET A 231 24.38 0.70 -30.85
N ARG A 232 25.39 1.53 -30.62
CA ARG A 232 26.56 1.61 -31.49
C ARG A 232 27.36 0.35 -31.28
N GLY A 233 27.12 -0.65 -32.13
CA GLY A 233 27.85 -1.90 -32.16
C GLY A 233 29.35 -1.66 -32.10
N SER A 234 29.94 -1.96 -30.95
CA SER A 234 31.36 -1.90 -30.70
C SER A 234 31.71 -3.05 -29.77
N SER A 235 32.39 -4.05 -30.34
CA SER A 235 32.80 -5.27 -29.65
C SER A 235 33.85 -4.96 -28.59
N LEU A 236 33.50 -5.11 -27.32
CA LEU A 236 34.46 -5.15 -26.22
C LEU A 236 34.15 -6.35 -25.32
N SER A 237 35.03 -7.34 -25.40
CA SER A 237 35.10 -8.46 -24.45
C SER A 237 35.46 -7.94 -23.07
N GLY A 238 34.59 -8.16 -22.08
CA GLY A 238 34.81 -7.74 -20.70
C GLY A 238 33.97 -8.57 -19.73
N THR A 239 34.57 -9.63 -19.20
CA THR A 239 33.98 -10.45 -18.14
C THR A 239 33.90 -9.65 -16.84
N SER A 240 32.70 -9.53 -16.26
CA SER A 240 32.54 -9.15 -14.85
C SER A 240 31.32 -9.84 -14.25
N THR A 241 31.56 -10.68 -13.25
CA THR A 241 30.57 -11.46 -12.49
C THR A 241 29.79 -10.59 -11.51
N TRP A 242 28.47 -10.76 -11.47
CA TRP A 242 27.62 -10.13 -10.45
C TRP A 242 27.44 -11.06 -9.25
N SER A 243 27.62 -10.51 -8.05
CA SER A 243 27.60 -11.25 -6.79
C SER A 243 26.27 -11.04 -6.05
N SER A 244 25.73 -12.13 -5.49
CA SER A 244 24.89 -12.18 -4.28
C SER A 244 23.68 -11.24 -4.16
N THR A 245 22.48 -11.76 -4.45
CA THR A 245 21.20 -11.33 -3.84
C THR A 245 20.39 -12.56 -3.44
N ARG A 246 19.57 -12.42 -2.40
CA ARG A 246 18.79 -13.50 -1.77
C ARG A 246 17.34 -13.55 -2.23
N ALA A 247 16.75 -14.74 -2.19
CA ALA A 247 15.31 -14.95 -2.16
C ALA A 247 14.91 -15.71 -0.89
N ILE A 248 13.66 -15.53 -0.47
CA ILE A 248 12.85 -16.44 0.38
C ILE A 248 11.61 -16.77 -0.48
N ARG A 249 10.70 -17.69 -0.14
CA ARG A 249 9.40 -17.83 -0.85
C ARG A 249 8.18 -17.92 0.09
N PRO A 250 6.99 -17.43 -0.31
CA PRO A 250 5.75 -17.65 0.40
C PRO A 250 5.13 -19.01 0.05
N CYS A 251 4.23 -19.45 0.92
CA CYS A 251 3.28 -20.54 0.70
C CYS A 251 1.86 -20.00 0.92
#